data_AF-A0A9P5YQS7-F1
#
_entry.id   AF-A0A9P5YQS7-F1
#
_cell.length_a   1.000
_cell.length_b   1.000
_cell.length_c   1.000
_cell.angle_alpha   90.00
_cell.angle_beta   90.00
_cell.angle_gamma   90.00
#
_symmetry.space_group_name_H-M   'P 1'
#
loop_
_entity.id
_entity.type
_entity.pdbx_description
1 polymer ?
#
loop_
_entity_poly.entity_id
_entity_poly.type
_entity_poly.pdbx_seq_one_letter_code
_entity_poly.pdbx_strand_id
1 'polypeptide(L)'
;MPTNDAYFYTPCVQSQTQSCNPCFPLATSNAIPIESLSLSQLYQVPVVKNLMENYQSMFRFNLRMEKENQMLQERIDDLTARRALLENVSRMHSSGIEYPPEMTPTVPSTPSLSPDDSISQAGGSPVPPPAQPLDLPFNREYNRPPQYPSSVLWHFQDSQHDSTVISRGNKSRPNMERCIRHPDGRPIVRYEWRAIMTSAKRAIEELLRPLGPPGDPLATRTHYKNTHPDAWTRAIAYLEAQQPLTALCASHWKAEHVLGQMLVTKRSVEVRSARVRESRRLAAANGVEPAVNNLTR
;
A
#
# COMPACT_ATOMS: atom_id res chain seq x y z
N MET A 1 40.85 -39.30 20.53
CA MET A 1 40.38 -38.30 21.52
C MET A 1 38.88 -38.15 21.37
N PRO A 2 38.07 -38.65 22.33
CA PRO A 2 36.61 -38.57 22.26
C PRO A 2 36.06 -37.45 23.14
N THR A 3 35.08 -36.71 22.66
CA THR A 3 34.16 -35.89 23.47
C THR A 3 32.80 -35.94 22.79
N ASN A 4 31.94 -36.88 23.20
CA ASN A 4 30.85 -36.72 24.16
C ASN A 4 29.66 -35.91 23.62
N ASP A 5 28.79 -36.61 22.89
CA ASP A 5 27.41 -36.22 22.60
C ASP A 5 26.54 -36.47 23.85
N ALA A 6 26.14 -35.38 24.52
CA ALA A 6 25.17 -35.42 25.59
C ALA A 6 23.78 -35.11 25.04
N TYR A 7 22.98 -36.16 24.85
CA TYR A 7 21.54 -36.07 24.59
C TYR A 7 20.82 -35.64 25.88
N PHE A 8 20.27 -34.43 25.90
CA PHE A 8 19.32 -34.01 26.93
C PHE A 8 17.90 -34.40 26.53
N TYR A 9 17.36 -35.39 27.24
CA TYR A 9 15.94 -35.71 27.31
C TYR A 9 15.17 -34.50 27.87
N THR A 10 14.16 -34.01 27.13
CA THR A 10 13.18 -33.06 27.67
C THR A 10 11.94 -33.84 28.11
N PRO A 11 11.43 -33.64 29.35
CA PRO A 11 10.26 -34.37 29.84
C PRO A 11 8.96 -33.86 29.22
N CYS A 12 8.07 -34.81 28.95
CA CYS A 12 6.71 -34.65 28.47
C CYS A 12 5.87 -33.85 29.49
N VAL A 13 5.40 -32.66 29.11
CA VAL A 13 4.49 -31.85 29.92
C VAL A 13 3.07 -32.43 29.80
N GLN A 14 2.52 -32.80 30.95
CA GLN A 14 1.18 -33.34 31.12
C GLN A 14 0.10 -32.39 30.59
N SER A 15 -0.76 -32.93 29.75
CA SER A 15 -1.97 -32.30 29.22
C SER A 15 -2.94 -31.92 30.34
N GLN A 16 -3.09 -30.63 30.61
CA GLN A 16 -4.20 -30.11 31.42
C GLN A 16 -5.51 -30.26 30.64
N THR A 17 -6.46 -30.92 31.28
CA THR A 17 -7.84 -31.12 30.83
C THR A 17 -8.53 -29.78 30.62
N GLN A 18 -8.96 -29.54 29.38
CA GLN A 18 -9.81 -28.41 29.01
C GLN A 18 -11.15 -28.52 29.75
N SER A 19 -11.37 -27.59 30.67
CA SER A 19 -12.67 -27.28 31.24
C SER A 19 -13.60 -26.79 30.11
N CYS A 20 -14.63 -27.57 29.82
CA CYS A 20 -15.70 -27.20 28.89
C CYS A 20 -16.38 -25.92 29.38
N ASN A 21 -16.48 -24.92 28.50
CA ASN A 21 -17.28 -23.73 28.78
C ASN A 21 -18.73 -24.12 29.12
N PRO A 22 -19.35 -23.51 30.15
CA PRO A 22 -20.73 -23.77 30.49
C PRO A 22 -21.62 -23.46 29.29
N CYS A 23 -22.35 -24.48 28.85
CA CYS A 23 -23.39 -24.36 27.85
C CYS A 23 -24.46 -23.44 28.42
N PHE A 24 -24.48 -22.17 28.00
CA PHE A 24 -25.55 -21.26 28.37
C PHE A 24 -26.86 -21.83 27.83
N PRO A 25 -27.87 -22.10 28.68
CA PRO A 25 -29.16 -22.54 28.20
C PRO A 25 -29.73 -21.43 27.32
N LEU A 26 -29.87 -21.73 26.03
CA LEU A 26 -30.61 -20.91 25.08
C LEU A 26 -32.04 -20.85 25.61
N ALA A 27 -32.35 -19.79 26.36
CA ALA A 27 -33.71 -19.43 26.67
C ALA A 27 -34.42 -19.27 25.33
N THR A 28 -35.36 -20.17 25.04
CA THR A 28 -36.30 -20.08 23.93
C THR A 28 -37.22 -18.89 24.18
N SER A 29 -36.66 -17.69 24.06
CA SER A 29 -37.41 -16.46 23.91
C SER A 29 -38.24 -16.64 22.65
N ASN A 30 -39.55 -16.41 22.77
CA ASN A 30 -40.51 -16.47 21.68
C ASN A 30 -40.04 -15.54 20.55
N ALA A 31 -39.21 -16.06 19.64
CA ALA A 31 -38.68 -15.33 18.53
C ALA A 31 -39.85 -15.06 17.60
N ILE A 32 -40.30 -13.80 17.58
CA ILE A 32 -41.30 -13.32 16.63
C ILE A 32 -40.75 -13.64 15.23
N PRO A 33 -41.48 -14.40 14.39
CA PRO A 33 -41.02 -14.72 13.05
C PRO A 33 -40.74 -13.42 12.30
N ILE A 34 -39.56 -13.32 11.68
CA ILE A 34 -39.12 -12.10 10.96
C ILE A 34 -40.14 -11.65 9.92
N GLU A 35 -40.86 -12.61 9.34
CA GLU A 35 -41.93 -12.41 8.33
C GLU A 35 -43.14 -11.63 8.86
N SER A 36 -43.36 -11.63 10.18
CA SER A 36 -44.47 -10.93 10.82
C SER A 36 -44.14 -9.50 11.23
N LEU A 37 -42.87 -9.09 11.14
CA LEU A 37 -42.45 -7.74 11.48
C LEU A 37 -42.81 -6.76 10.36
N SER A 38 -43.50 -5.68 10.73
CA SER A 38 -43.67 -4.54 9.83
C SER A 38 -42.30 -3.91 9.50
N LEU A 39 -42.20 -3.25 8.35
CA LEU A 39 -40.97 -2.57 7.92
C LEU A 39 -40.45 -1.59 8.98
N SER A 40 -41.35 -0.85 9.63
CA SER A 40 -41.03 0.06 10.73
C SER A 40 -40.43 -0.66 11.95
N GLN A 41 -40.93 -1.85 12.30
CA GLN A 41 -40.38 -2.64 13.40
C GLN A 41 -39.03 -3.25 13.03
N LEU A 42 -38.85 -3.65 11.78
CA LEU A 42 -37.59 -4.16 11.27
C LEU A 42 -36.47 -3.12 11.41
N TYR A 43 -36.76 -1.83 11.16
CA TYR A 43 -35.82 -0.73 11.36
C TYR A 43 -35.43 -0.49 12.83
N GLN A 44 -36.23 -0.97 13.79
CA GLN A 44 -35.90 -0.86 15.21
C GLN A 44 -34.97 -1.98 15.69
N VAL A 45 -34.81 -3.06 14.91
CA VAL A 45 -33.87 -4.13 15.24
C VAL A 45 -32.44 -3.56 15.18
N PRO A 46 -31.64 -3.61 16.27
CA PRO A 46 -30.35 -2.93 16.34
C PRO A 46 -29.39 -3.29 15.21
N VAL A 47 -29.41 -4.55 14.75
CA VAL A 47 -28.59 -5.02 13.63
C VAL A 47 -29.00 -4.35 12.32
N VAL A 48 -30.31 -4.26 12.04
CA VAL A 48 -30.84 -3.63 10.82
C VAL A 48 -30.61 -2.13 10.86
N LYS A 49 -30.80 -1.49 12.02
CA LYS A 49 -30.51 -0.07 12.23
C LYS A 49 -29.05 0.26 11.93
N ASN A 50 -28.11 -0.48 12.53
CA ASN A 50 -26.67 -0.32 12.27
C ASN A 50 -26.33 -0.55 10.79
N LEU A 51 -26.95 -1.54 10.14
CA LEU A 51 -26.76 -1.79 8.72
C LEU A 51 -27.23 -0.60 7.87
N MET A 52 -28.38 -0.02 8.19
CA MET A 52 -28.94 1.12 7.47
C MET A 52 -28.10 2.39 7.68
N GLU A 53 -27.66 2.65 8.91
CA GLU A 53 -26.74 3.77 9.21
C GLU A 53 -25.41 3.63 8.46
N ASN A 54 -24.84 2.42 8.41
CA ASN A 54 -23.65 2.13 7.64
C ASN A 54 -23.87 2.35 6.13
N TYR A 55 -25.01 1.91 5.60
CA TYR A 55 -25.36 2.12 4.19
C TYR A 55 -25.49 3.61 3.85
N GLN A 56 -26.19 4.38 4.69
CA GLN A 56 -26.32 5.83 4.51
C GLN A 56 -24.98 6.55 4.61
N SER A 57 -24.12 6.15 5.54
CA SER A 57 -22.77 6.70 5.68
C SER A 57 -21.93 6.44 4.41
N MET A 58 -21.97 5.21 3.90
CA MET A 58 -21.32 4.83 2.64
C MET A 58 -21.87 5.60 1.44
N PHE A 59 -23.19 5.76 1.35
CA PHE A 59 -23.81 6.54 0.27
C PHE A 59 -23.35 8.00 0.28
N ARG A 60 -23.35 8.65 1.44
CA ARG A 60 -22.83 10.03 1.59
C ARG A 60 -21.36 10.13 1.24
N PHE A 61 -20.56 9.13 1.62
CA PHE A 61 -19.15 9.09 1.26
C PHE A 61 -18.95 8.99 -0.26
N ASN A 62 -19.67 8.08 -0.93
CA ASN A 62 -19.61 7.92 -2.39
C ASN A 62 -20.01 9.21 -3.12
N LEU A 63 -21.06 9.89 -2.66
CA LEU A 63 -21.49 11.16 -3.25
C LEU A 63 -20.42 12.26 -3.14
N ARG A 64 -19.71 12.34 -2.01
CA ARG A 64 -18.59 13.28 -1.86
C ARG A 64 -17.44 12.95 -2.82
N MET A 65 -17.08 11.68 -2.92
CA MET A 65 -16.03 11.21 -3.83
C MET A 65 -16.39 11.48 -5.30
N GLU A 66 -17.65 11.32 -5.68
CA GLU A 66 -18.11 11.61 -7.04
C GLU A 66 -17.99 13.09 -7.38
N LYS A 67 -18.35 13.97 -6.44
CA LYS A 67 -18.16 15.42 -6.59
C LYS A 67 -16.68 15.81 -6.69
N GLU A 68 -15.82 15.19 -5.89
CA GLU A 68 -14.36 15.42 -5.98
C GLU A 68 -13.79 14.95 -7.33
N ASN A 69 -14.22 13.78 -7.81
CA ASN A 69 -13.82 13.30 -9.14
C ASN A 69 -14.30 14.23 -10.25
N GLN A 70 -15.51 14.77 -10.15
CA GLN A 70 -16.03 15.75 -11.10
C GLN A 70 -15.18 17.03 -11.11
N MET A 71 -14.83 17.58 -9.95
CA MET A 71 -13.96 18.76 -9.85
C MET A 71 -12.56 18.49 -10.42
N LEU A 72 -12.00 17.30 -10.19
CA LEU A 72 -10.72 16.91 -10.77
C LEU A 72 -10.80 16.78 -12.29
N GLN A 73 -11.89 16.24 -12.82
CA GLN A 73 -12.11 16.12 -14.26
C GLN A 73 -12.21 17.50 -14.92
N GLU A 74 -12.98 18.42 -14.35
CA GLU A 74 -13.07 19.82 -14.82
C GLU A 74 -11.69 20.50 -14.83
N ARG A 75 -10.86 20.24 -13.81
CA ARG A 75 -9.49 20.78 -13.76
C ARG A 75 -8.57 20.19 -14.83
N ILE A 76 -8.71 18.90 -15.13
CA ILE A 76 -7.97 18.24 -16.22
C ILE A 76 -8.37 18.87 -17.56
N ASP A 77 -9.65 19.11 -17.78
CA ASP A 77 -10.16 19.69 -19.03
C ASP A 77 -9.68 21.14 -19.21
N ASP A 78 -9.70 21.98 -18.15
CA ASP A 78 -9.13 23.35 -18.17
C ASP A 78 -7.63 23.35 -18.50
N LEU A 79 -6.84 22.49 -17.84
CA LEU A 79 -5.40 22.38 -18.11
C LEU A 79 -5.12 21.90 -19.54
N THR A 80 -5.95 20.98 -20.05
CA THR A 80 -5.84 20.48 -21.43
C THR A 80 -6.14 21.57 -22.45
N ALA A 81 -7.18 22.38 -22.21
CA ALA A 81 -7.53 23.52 -23.05
C ALA A 81 -6.41 24.59 -23.07
N ARG A 82 -5.83 24.91 -21.90
CA ARG A 82 -4.70 25.85 -21.79
C ARG A 82 -3.48 25.37 -22.54
N ARG A 83 -3.17 24.07 -22.46
CA ARG A 83 -2.06 23.47 -23.20
C ARG A 83 -2.27 23.60 -24.71
N ALA A 84 -3.46 23.31 -25.22
CA ALA A 84 -3.77 23.45 -26.64
C ALA A 84 -3.60 24.89 -27.14
N LEU A 85 -3.97 25.89 -26.31
CA LEU A 85 -3.75 27.30 -26.63
C LEU A 85 -2.26 27.64 -26.74
N LEU A 86 -1.45 27.20 -25.79
CA LEU A 86 0.00 27.42 -25.82
C LEU A 86 0.67 26.73 -27.01
N GLU A 87 0.23 25.54 -27.39
CA GLU A 87 0.72 24.83 -28.56
C GLU A 87 0.39 25.58 -29.87
N ASN A 88 -0.80 26.20 -29.97
CA ASN A 88 -1.15 27.05 -31.11
C ASN A 88 -0.30 28.32 -31.18
N VAL A 89 -0.05 28.98 -30.04
CA VAL A 89 0.84 30.16 -29.98
C VAL A 89 2.25 29.78 -30.42
N SER A 90 2.78 28.67 -29.94
CA SER A 90 4.10 28.16 -30.34
C SER A 90 4.16 27.88 -31.85
N ARG A 91 3.12 27.24 -32.42
CA ARG A 91 3.05 26.98 -33.87
C ARG A 91 3.06 28.27 -34.69
N MET A 92 2.38 29.33 -34.25
CA MET A 92 2.41 30.62 -34.96
C MET A 92 3.81 31.24 -34.97
N HIS A 93 4.57 31.14 -33.88
CA HIS A 93 5.95 31.64 -33.83
C HIS A 93 6.90 30.81 -34.71
N SER A 94 6.68 29.50 -34.83
CA SER A 94 7.51 28.64 -35.69
C SER A 94 7.22 28.76 -37.19
N SER A 95 6.09 29.38 -37.57
CA SER A 95 5.65 29.47 -38.98
C SER A 95 6.11 30.76 -39.69
N GLY A 96 6.80 31.66 -38.98
CA GLY A 96 7.18 32.97 -39.50
C GLY A 96 8.61 33.34 -39.13
N ILE A 97 9.55 33.01 -40.00
CA ILE A 97 10.30 33.93 -40.87
C ILE A 97 11.45 33.07 -41.40
N GLU A 98 11.25 32.46 -42.58
CA GLU A 98 12.38 32.11 -43.44
C GLU A 98 12.99 33.45 -43.86
N TYR A 99 13.99 33.91 -43.12
CA TYR A 99 14.84 34.97 -43.60
C TYR A 99 15.51 34.42 -44.85
N PRO A 100 15.40 35.09 -46.01
CA PRO A 100 16.17 34.70 -47.17
C PRO A 100 17.66 34.68 -46.77
N PRO A 101 18.46 33.73 -47.29
CA PRO A 101 19.88 33.66 -47.01
C PRO A 101 20.56 34.91 -47.61
N GLU A 102 20.59 35.99 -46.85
CA GLU A 102 21.27 37.22 -47.23
C GLU A 102 22.76 37.07 -46.96
N MET A 103 23.51 37.40 -48.00
CA MET A 103 24.94 37.24 -48.13
C MET A 103 25.70 37.93 -47.00
N THR A 104 26.65 37.21 -46.42
CA THR A 104 27.65 37.71 -45.48
C THR A 104 28.47 38.88 -46.06
N PRO A 105 28.55 40.04 -45.38
CA PRO A 105 29.69 40.92 -45.50
C PRO A 105 30.56 40.80 -44.24
N THR A 106 31.80 40.36 -44.46
CA THR A 106 32.91 40.41 -43.50
C THR A 106 33.34 41.86 -43.29
N VAL A 107 33.16 42.42 -42.09
CA VAL A 107 33.87 43.64 -41.64
C VAL A 107 33.89 43.74 -40.09
N PRO A 108 34.79 44.55 -39.49
CA PRO A 108 35.64 44.11 -38.39
C PRO A 108 35.27 44.74 -37.04
N SER A 109 35.91 44.19 -36.01
CA SER A 109 35.84 44.58 -34.60
C SER A 109 35.92 46.09 -34.33
N THR A 110 34.94 46.60 -33.60
CA THR A 110 35.05 47.80 -32.75
C THR A 110 34.44 47.51 -31.38
N PRO A 111 35.09 47.91 -30.27
CA PRO A 111 34.61 47.68 -28.93
C PRO A 111 33.61 48.78 -28.55
N SER A 112 32.40 48.39 -28.14
CA SER A 112 31.42 49.33 -27.60
C SER A 112 30.90 48.82 -26.27
N LEU A 113 31.10 49.68 -25.28
CA LEU A 113 30.65 49.62 -23.90
C LEU A 113 29.15 49.30 -23.83
N SER A 114 28.81 48.20 -23.15
CA SER A 114 27.44 47.97 -22.67
C SER A 114 27.34 48.50 -21.24
N PRO A 115 26.28 49.27 -20.90
CA PRO A 115 26.06 49.73 -19.55
C PRO A 115 25.60 48.56 -18.69
N ASP A 116 26.11 48.55 -17.45
CA ASP A 116 25.48 47.92 -16.31
C ASP A 116 23.97 48.20 -16.33
N ASP A 117 23.17 47.14 -16.44
CA ASP A 117 21.92 47.09 -15.69
C ASP A 117 21.64 45.65 -15.27
N SER A 118 21.75 45.49 -13.97
CA SER A 118 21.38 44.31 -13.20
C SER A 118 19.90 43.98 -13.40
N ILE A 119 19.59 42.74 -13.79
CA ILE A 119 18.35 42.06 -13.40
C ILE A 119 18.68 40.58 -13.17
N SER A 120 18.25 40.13 -12.00
CA SER A 120 18.47 38.84 -11.37
C SER A 120 18.20 37.65 -12.30
N GLN A 121 19.15 36.71 -12.32
CA GLN A 121 18.87 35.33 -12.71
C GLN A 121 17.86 34.71 -11.72
N ALA A 122 16.57 34.89 -11.97
CA ALA A 122 15.51 34.07 -11.42
C ALA A 122 14.94 33.25 -12.59
N GLY A 123 15.30 31.97 -12.65
CA GLY A 123 14.86 31.10 -13.74
C GLY A 123 15.69 29.83 -13.95
N GLY A 124 16.70 29.58 -13.12
CA GLY A 124 17.17 28.21 -12.91
C GLY A 124 16.02 27.44 -12.27
N SER A 125 15.28 26.69 -13.09
CA SER A 125 14.35 25.67 -12.62
C SER A 125 15.06 24.91 -11.50
N PRO A 126 14.54 24.90 -10.25
CA PRO A 126 15.21 24.20 -9.17
C PRO A 126 15.22 22.73 -9.58
N VAL A 127 16.37 22.26 -10.06
CA VAL A 127 16.69 20.85 -10.03
C VAL A 127 16.47 20.48 -8.57
N PRO A 128 15.46 19.66 -8.24
CA PRO A 128 15.24 19.28 -6.86
C PRO A 128 16.57 18.70 -6.39
N PRO A 129 17.12 19.16 -5.26
CA PRO A 129 18.38 18.65 -4.76
C PRO A 129 18.28 17.11 -4.77
N PRO A 130 19.30 16.39 -5.26
CA PRO A 130 19.30 14.94 -5.21
C PRO A 130 18.96 14.56 -3.78
N ALA A 131 17.84 13.86 -3.60
CA ALA A 131 17.29 13.55 -2.29
C ALA A 131 18.45 13.10 -1.41
N GLN A 132 18.82 13.93 -0.44
CA GLN A 132 19.95 13.60 0.42
C GLN A 132 19.66 12.23 1.00
N PRO A 133 20.64 11.31 1.02
CA PRO A 133 20.46 10.03 1.68
C PRO A 133 20.00 10.38 3.09
N LEU A 134 18.75 10.05 3.41
CA LEU A 134 18.28 10.12 4.77
C LEU A 134 19.17 9.12 5.51
N ASP A 135 20.22 9.63 6.17
CA ASP A 135 20.97 8.95 7.21
C ASP A 135 20.02 8.73 8.40
N LEU A 136 18.95 7.97 8.15
CA LEU A 136 18.20 7.33 9.19
C LEU A 136 19.15 6.25 9.70
N PRO A 137 19.57 6.31 10.97
CA PRO A 137 20.36 5.25 11.54
C PRO A 137 19.58 3.95 11.39
N PHE A 138 20.02 3.11 10.44
CA PHE A 138 19.44 1.79 10.16
C PHE A 138 19.50 0.86 11.36
N ASN A 139 20.20 1.28 12.41
CA ASN A 139 20.23 0.64 13.71
C ASN A 139 19.25 1.35 14.66
N ARG A 140 17.94 1.14 14.46
CA ARG A 140 16.95 1.54 15.48
C ARG A 140 17.29 0.80 16.76
N GLU A 141 17.26 1.54 17.86
CA GLU A 141 17.51 0.99 19.18
C GLU A 141 16.67 -0.27 19.41
N TYR A 142 17.35 -1.35 19.77
CA TYR A 142 16.70 -2.60 20.10
C TYR A 142 15.73 -2.45 21.29
N ASN A 143 15.98 -1.47 22.16
CA ASN A 143 15.15 -1.18 23.32
C ASN A 143 13.93 -0.33 22.93
N ARG A 144 12.78 -0.62 23.54
CA ARG A 144 11.56 0.19 23.37
C ARG A 144 11.78 1.55 24.06
N PRO A 145 11.62 2.68 23.35
CA PRO A 145 11.67 3.99 23.98
C PRO A 145 10.59 4.15 25.07
N PRO A 146 10.88 4.83 26.18
CA PRO A 146 10.00 4.88 27.35
C PRO A 146 8.65 5.59 27.07
N GLN A 147 8.57 6.43 26.05
CA GLN A 147 7.33 7.10 25.65
C GLN A 147 6.28 6.18 25.02
N TYR A 148 6.68 4.99 24.54
CA TYR A 148 5.74 4.07 23.90
C TYR A 148 5.25 3.02 24.89
N PRO A 149 3.91 2.85 25.04
CA PRO A 149 3.36 1.86 25.96
C PRO A 149 3.61 0.43 25.44
N SER A 150 3.48 -0.56 26.32
CA SER A 150 3.61 -1.99 25.96
C SER A 150 2.55 -2.48 24.98
N SER A 151 1.44 -1.77 24.87
CA SER A 151 0.45 -1.99 23.82
C SER A 151 1.04 -1.73 22.43
N VAL A 152 2.07 -0.89 22.25
CA VAL A 152 2.80 -0.82 20.98
C VAL A 152 3.74 -2.01 20.87
N LEU A 153 3.39 -2.97 20.00
CA LEU A 153 4.20 -4.16 19.75
C LEU A 153 5.53 -3.74 19.12
N TRP A 154 6.58 -3.72 19.92
CA TRP A 154 7.88 -3.17 19.54
C TRP A 154 8.75 -4.25 18.90
N HIS A 155 8.75 -5.44 19.49
CA HIS A 155 9.44 -6.62 18.96
C HIS A 155 8.44 -7.56 18.29
N PHE A 156 8.93 -8.43 17.40
CA PHE A 156 8.07 -9.44 16.78
C PHE A 156 7.50 -10.41 17.83
N GLN A 157 8.28 -10.72 18.86
CA GLN A 157 7.90 -11.57 19.99
C GLN A 157 6.69 -11.00 20.76
N ASP A 158 6.53 -9.68 20.83
CA ASP A 158 5.35 -9.06 21.47
C ASP A 158 4.06 -9.51 20.78
N SER A 159 4.09 -9.64 19.45
CA SER A 159 2.95 -10.13 18.67
C SER A 159 2.60 -11.59 18.94
N GLN A 160 3.56 -12.37 19.46
CA GLN A 160 3.37 -13.78 19.81
C GLN A 160 2.75 -13.99 21.20
N HIS A 161 2.72 -12.94 22.02
CA HIS A 161 2.09 -12.95 23.35
C HIS A 161 0.72 -12.26 23.34
N ASP A 162 0.40 -11.50 22.29
CA ASP A 162 -0.89 -10.82 22.14
C ASP A 162 -1.95 -11.74 21.52
N SER A 163 -2.90 -12.19 22.34
CA SER A 163 -4.00 -13.07 21.93
C SER A 163 -4.96 -12.43 20.93
N THR A 164 -4.98 -11.10 20.83
CA THR A 164 -5.81 -10.39 19.84
C THR A 164 -5.19 -10.42 18.45
N VAL A 165 -3.88 -10.63 18.34
CA VAL A 165 -3.12 -10.54 17.08
C VAL A 165 -2.93 -11.90 16.42
N ILE A 166 -2.77 -12.96 17.22
CA ILE A 166 -2.47 -14.30 16.74
C ILE A 166 -3.76 -15.04 16.38
N SER A 167 -3.83 -15.50 15.14
CA SER A 167 -4.79 -16.53 14.76
C SER A 167 -4.35 -17.87 15.36
N ARG A 168 -5.25 -18.60 16.05
CA ARG A 168 -4.96 -19.86 16.78
C ARG A 168 -4.11 -20.88 16.00
N GLY A 169 -4.15 -20.87 14.67
CA GLY A 169 -3.41 -21.81 13.82
C GLY A 169 -2.07 -21.33 13.24
N ASN A 170 -1.66 -20.06 13.35
CA ASN A 170 -0.44 -19.60 12.68
C ASN A 170 0.30 -18.46 13.42
N LYS A 171 1.14 -18.84 14.40
CA LYS A 171 2.00 -17.90 15.15
C LYS A 171 3.03 -17.17 14.27
N SER A 172 3.43 -17.76 13.14
CA SER A 172 4.43 -17.19 12.23
C SER A 172 3.90 -16.10 11.31
N ARG A 173 2.57 -15.93 11.24
CA ARG A 173 1.91 -14.97 10.35
C ARG A 173 0.89 -14.17 11.16
N PRO A 174 1.36 -13.22 12.00
CA PRO A 174 0.45 -12.43 12.81
C PRO A 174 -0.44 -11.57 11.90
N ASN A 175 -1.63 -11.22 12.40
CA ASN A 175 -2.52 -10.32 11.66
C ASN A 175 -1.94 -8.90 11.68
N MET A 176 -1.26 -8.50 10.59
CA MET A 176 -0.55 -7.23 10.53
C MET A 176 -1.44 -5.99 10.72
N GLU A 177 -2.73 -6.06 10.35
CA GLU A 177 -3.70 -4.99 10.62
C GLU A 177 -3.88 -4.76 12.13
N ARG A 178 -3.72 -5.80 12.97
CA ARG A 178 -3.79 -5.71 14.44
C ARG A 178 -2.42 -5.46 15.09
N CYS A 179 -1.33 -5.79 14.40
CA CYS A 179 0.04 -5.54 14.88
C CYS A 179 0.43 -4.07 14.85
N ILE A 180 -0.06 -3.35 13.84
CA ILE A 180 0.26 -1.94 13.64
C ILE A 180 -0.68 -1.13 14.54
N ARG A 181 -0.09 -0.26 15.34
CA ARG A 181 -0.77 0.51 16.37
C ARG A 181 -0.26 1.94 16.33
N HIS A 182 -1.11 2.85 16.75
CA HIS A 182 -0.76 4.24 16.97
C HIS A 182 0.28 4.37 18.10
N PRO A 183 0.98 5.51 18.22
CA PRO A 183 1.91 5.78 19.32
C PRO A 183 1.34 5.57 20.73
N ASP A 184 0.04 5.76 20.91
CA ASP A 184 -0.70 5.53 22.15
C ASP A 184 -1.10 4.05 22.37
N GLY A 185 -0.77 3.18 21.43
CA GLY A 185 -1.06 1.75 21.46
C GLY A 185 -2.46 1.36 20.98
N ARG A 186 -3.29 2.31 20.51
CA ARG A 186 -4.58 1.97 19.90
C ARG A 186 -4.38 1.24 18.56
N PRO A 187 -5.24 0.26 18.24
CA PRO A 187 -5.19 -0.39 16.93
C PRO A 187 -5.53 0.59 15.82
N ILE A 188 -4.91 0.42 14.66
CA ILE A 188 -5.28 1.18 13.46
C ILE A 188 -6.67 0.79 12.97
N VAL A 189 -7.32 1.71 12.26
CA VAL A 189 -8.62 1.46 11.62
C VAL A 189 -8.46 1.01 10.17
N ARG A 190 -9.53 0.43 9.61
CA ARG A 190 -9.51 -0.24 8.31
C ARG A 190 -9.01 0.64 7.14
N TYR A 191 -9.31 1.94 7.14
CA TYR A 191 -8.86 2.82 6.07
C TYR A 191 -7.36 3.11 6.15
N GLU A 192 -6.78 3.19 7.35
CA GLU A 192 -5.33 3.34 7.57
C GLU A 192 -4.60 2.09 7.07
N TRP A 193 -5.13 0.91 7.41
CA TRP A 193 -4.60 -0.34 6.89
C TRP A 193 -4.62 -0.40 5.34
N ARG A 194 -5.70 0.08 4.71
CA ARG A 194 -5.76 0.19 3.24
C ARG A 194 -4.69 1.15 2.71
N ALA A 195 -4.45 2.29 3.36
CA ALA A 195 -3.39 3.23 2.96
C ALA A 195 -1.99 2.60 3.07
N ILE A 196 -1.73 1.83 4.13
CA ILE A 196 -0.50 1.08 4.33
C ILE A 196 -0.30 0.06 3.21
N MET A 197 -1.34 -0.72 2.90
CA MET A 197 -1.28 -1.72 1.83
C MET A 197 -1.09 -1.06 0.45
N THR A 198 -1.72 0.07 0.18
CA THR A 198 -1.50 0.83 -1.06
C THR A 198 -0.04 1.29 -1.18
N SER A 199 0.55 1.80 -0.10
CA SER A 199 1.95 2.23 -0.06
C SER A 199 2.91 1.05 -0.26
N ALA A 200 2.65 -0.09 0.37
CA ALA A 200 3.42 -1.31 0.19
C ALA A 200 3.33 -1.86 -1.24
N LYS A 201 2.13 -1.77 -1.87
CA LYS A 201 1.95 -2.08 -3.28
C LYS A 201 2.85 -1.20 -4.15
N ARG A 202 2.88 0.12 -3.91
CA ARG A 202 3.75 1.03 -4.68
C ARG A 202 5.23 0.71 -4.51
N ALA A 203 5.68 0.46 -3.28
CA ALA A 203 7.07 0.04 -3.01
C ALA A 203 7.46 -1.20 -3.82
N ILE A 204 6.57 -2.19 -3.91
CA ILE A 204 6.79 -3.40 -4.71
C ILE A 204 6.86 -3.08 -6.20
N GLU A 205 5.90 -2.32 -6.74
CA GLU A 205 5.83 -1.99 -8.16
C GLU A 205 7.02 -1.17 -8.63
N GLU A 206 7.43 -0.18 -7.83
CA GLU A 206 8.48 0.78 -8.18
C GLU A 206 9.89 0.22 -7.93
N LEU A 207 10.09 -0.57 -6.85
CA LEU A 207 11.44 -0.92 -6.39
C LEU A 207 11.79 -2.41 -6.51
N LEU A 208 10.82 -3.32 -6.44
CA LEU A 208 11.09 -4.77 -6.37
C LEU A 208 10.72 -5.52 -7.65
N ARG A 209 9.58 -5.17 -8.28
CA ARG A 209 9.09 -5.82 -9.50
C ARG A 209 10.09 -5.77 -10.66
N PRO A 210 10.82 -4.66 -10.92
CA PRO A 210 11.82 -4.62 -11.99
C PRO A 210 12.98 -5.61 -11.80
N LEU A 211 13.17 -6.11 -10.57
CA LEU A 211 14.25 -7.02 -10.18
C LEU A 211 13.75 -8.47 -10.06
N GLY A 212 12.52 -8.76 -10.45
CA GLY A 212 11.99 -10.13 -10.46
C GLY A 212 12.72 -11.02 -11.48
N PRO A 213 12.77 -12.35 -11.26
CA PRO A 213 13.36 -13.28 -12.22
C PRO A 213 12.57 -13.30 -13.54
N PRO A 214 13.21 -13.68 -14.65
CA PRO A 214 12.53 -13.82 -15.93
C PRO A 214 11.39 -14.85 -15.82
N GLY A 215 10.19 -14.46 -16.24
CA GLY A 215 8.99 -15.32 -16.25
C GLY A 215 8.16 -15.32 -14.97
N ASP A 216 8.70 -14.87 -13.83
CA ASP A 216 7.91 -14.60 -12.61
C ASP A 216 8.17 -13.15 -12.17
N PRO A 217 7.28 -12.20 -12.55
CA PRO A 217 7.50 -10.79 -12.28
C PRO A 217 7.48 -10.46 -10.78
N LEU A 218 7.15 -11.43 -9.91
CA LEU A 218 7.11 -11.21 -8.48
C LEU A 218 7.74 -12.32 -7.65
N ALA A 219 9.03 -12.15 -7.39
CA ALA A 219 9.84 -13.08 -6.60
C ALA A 219 9.42 -13.17 -5.12
N THR A 220 9.93 -14.18 -4.41
CA THR A 220 9.59 -14.37 -2.98
C THR A 220 10.30 -13.32 -2.13
N ARG A 221 9.81 -13.11 -0.89
CA ARG A 221 10.52 -12.32 0.11
C ARG A 221 11.98 -12.80 0.27
N THR A 222 12.18 -14.11 0.38
CA THR A 222 13.51 -14.71 0.54
C THR A 222 14.41 -14.42 -0.66
N HIS A 223 13.88 -14.44 -1.88
CA HIS A 223 14.64 -14.05 -3.07
C HIS A 223 15.14 -12.62 -2.93
N TYR A 224 14.26 -11.64 -2.77
CA TYR A 224 14.66 -10.23 -2.68
C TYR A 224 15.64 -9.95 -1.54
N LYS A 225 15.46 -10.57 -0.37
CA LYS A 225 16.40 -10.40 0.76
C LYS A 225 17.80 -10.93 0.46
N ASN A 226 17.90 -12.02 -0.31
CA ASN A 226 19.18 -12.68 -0.57
C ASN A 226 19.88 -12.16 -1.83
N THR A 227 19.13 -11.85 -2.90
CA THR A 227 19.69 -11.42 -4.20
C THR A 227 19.75 -9.91 -4.37
N HIS A 228 18.83 -9.17 -3.74
CA HIS A 228 18.72 -7.72 -3.87
C HIS A 228 18.53 -7.02 -2.50
N PRO A 229 19.42 -7.25 -1.52
CA PRO A 229 19.28 -6.72 -0.16
C PRO A 229 19.14 -5.19 -0.12
N ASP A 230 19.83 -4.46 -1.00
CA ASP A 230 19.74 -3.00 -1.08
C ASP A 230 18.37 -2.53 -1.57
N ALA A 231 17.78 -3.21 -2.56
CA ALA A 231 16.44 -2.89 -3.04
C ALA A 231 15.37 -3.23 -1.99
N TRP A 232 15.54 -4.35 -1.29
CA TRP A 232 14.68 -4.72 -0.16
C TRP A 232 14.73 -3.67 0.96
N THR A 233 15.92 -3.24 1.33
CA THR A 233 16.15 -2.20 2.35
C THR A 233 15.56 -0.86 1.91
N ARG A 234 15.73 -0.46 0.65
CA ARG A 234 15.09 0.74 0.09
C ARG A 234 13.56 0.63 0.09
N ALA A 235 12.99 -0.54 -0.19
CA ALA A 235 11.54 -0.74 -0.14
C ALA A 235 10.98 -0.62 1.29
N ILE A 236 11.71 -1.10 2.30
CA ILE A 236 11.39 -0.88 3.71
C ILE A 236 11.42 0.62 4.03
N ALA A 237 12.52 1.30 3.70
CA ALA A 237 12.68 2.73 3.97
C ALA A 237 11.59 3.57 3.28
N TYR A 238 11.26 3.24 2.04
CA TYR A 238 10.15 3.85 1.31
C TYR A 238 8.82 3.66 2.05
N LEU A 239 8.52 2.42 2.46
CA LEU A 239 7.26 2.13 3.16
C LEU A 239 7.18 2.87 4.48
N GLU A 240 8.25 2.90 5.27
CA GLU A 240 8.30 3.63 6.54
C GLU A 240 8.17 5.14 6.37
N ALA A 241 8.80 5.71 5.34
CA ALA A 241 8.68 7.12 5.02
C ALA A 241 7.25 7.51 4.62
N GLN A 242 6.57 6.66 3.85
CA GLN A 242 5.18 6.88 3.45
C GLN A 242 4.19 6.59 4.59
N GLN A 243 4.52 5.67 5.49
CA GLN A 243 3.62 5.15 6.53
C GLN A 243 4.36 5.02 7.87
N PRO A 244 4.53 6.13 8.62
CA PRO A 244 5.31 6.16 9.86
C PRO A 244 4.84 5.17 10.94
N LEU A 245 3.58 4.75 10.92
CA LEU A 245 3.07 3.72 11.85
C LEU A 245 3.77 2.36 11.68
N THR A 246 4.26 2.05 10.48
CA THR A 246 5.04 0.83 10.22
C THR A 246 6.45 0.90 10.79
N ALA A 247 6.93 2.10 11.13
CA ALA A 247 8.23 2.34 11.74
C ALA A 247 8.23 2.26 13.28
N LEU A 248 7.07 2.14 13.93
CA LEU A 248 6.97 2.04 15.38
C LEU A 248 7.32 0.62 15.88
N CYS A 249 8.55 0.17 15.63
CA CYS A 249 9.07 -1.12 16.04
C CYS A 249 10.60 -1.22 15.94
N ALA A 250 11.19 -2.21 16.63
CA ALA A 250 12.58 -2.60 16.46
C ALA A 250 12.81 -3.30 15.12
N SER A 251 13.99 -3.10 14.53
CA SER A 251 14.47 -3.85 13.35
C SER A 251 13.50 -3.90 12.17
N HIS A 252 12.67 -2.87 11.98
CA HIS A 252 11.74 -2.73 10.85
C HIS A 252 10.76 -3.91 10.65
N TRP A 253 10.52 -4.74 11.67
CA TRP A 253 9.84 -6.03 11.47
C TRP A 253 8.42 -5.86 10.93
N LYS A 254 7.72 -4.77 11.29
CA LYS A 254 6.37 -4.49 10.78
C LYS A 254 6.38 -4.21 9.28
N ALA A 255 7.24 -3.30 8.83
CA ALA A 255 7.40 -2.99 7.41
C ALA A 255 7.81 -4.24 6.60
N GLU A 256 8.75 -5.04 7.11
CA GLU A 256 9.16 -6.30 6.47
C GLU A 256 7.99 -7.28 6.29
N HIS A 257 7.14 -7.43 7.31
CA HIS A 257 6.00 -8.34 7.26
C HIS A 257 4.89 -7.83 6.34
N VAL A 258 4.62 -6.52 6.34
CA VAL A 258 3.65 -5.90 5.41
C VAL A 258 4.08 -6.11 3.96
N LEU A 259 5.36 -5.83 3.63
CA LEU A 259 5.89 -6.08 2.29
C LEU A 259 5.80 -7.55 1.91
N GLY A 260 6.22 -8.45 2.82
CA GLY A 260 6.12 -9.90 2.60
C GLY A 260 4.69 -10.37 2.35
N GLN A 261 3.71 -9.88 3.11
CA GLN A 261 2.29 -10.19 2.93
C GLN A 261 1.79 -9.70 1.57
N MET A 262 2.14 -8.46 1.19
CA MET A 262 1.73 -7.90 -0.10
C MET A 262 2.30 -8.69 -1.29
N LEU A 263 3.56 -9.12 -1.23
CA LEU A 263 4.16 -9.98 -2.26
C LEU A 263 3.35 -11.27 -2.44
N VAL A 264 2.97 -11.94 -1.35
CA VAL A 264 2.16 -13.16 -1.39
C VAL A 264 0.77 -12.89 -1.99
N THR A 265 0.11 -11.81 -1.57
CA THR A 265 -1.20 -11.42 -2.10
C THR A 265 -1.14 -11.15 -3.58
N LYS A 266 -0.18 -10.35 -4.05
CA LYS A 266 0.00 -10.00 -5.46
C LYS A 266 0.25 -11.21 -6.34
N ARG A 267 1.19 -12.08 -5.94
CA ARG A 267 1.45 -13.33 -6.67
C ARG A 267 0.19 -14.19 -6.76
N SER A 268 -0.56 -14.31 -5.67
CA SER A 268 -1.79 -15.11 -5.65
C SER A 268 -2.83 -14.57 -6.64
N VAL A 269 -2.94 -13.24 -6.76
CA VAL A 269 -3.81 -12.57 -7.74
C VAL A 269 -3.31 -12.80 -9.17
N GLU A 270 -2.01 -12.74 -9.42
CA GLU A 270 -1.42 -12.99 -10.73
C GLU A 270 -1.61 -14.43 -11.20
N VAL A 271 -1.32 -15.41 -10.33
CA VAL A 271 -1.54 -16.83 -10.62
C VAL A 271 -3.01 -17.11 -10.93
N ARG A 272 -3.93 -16.53 -10.13
CA ARG A 272 -5.36 -16.65 -10.41
C ARG A 272 -5.74 -16.02 -11.75
N SER A 273 -5.22 -14.84 -12.04
CA SER A 273 -5.50 -14.11 -13.29
C SER A 273 -4.96 -14.86 -14.51
N ALA A 274 -3.76 -15.44 -14.42
CA ALA A 274 -3.17 -16.27 -15.45
C ALA A 274 -4.01 -17.52 -15.72
N ARG A 275 -4.46 -18.22 -14.66
CA ARG A 275 -5.37 -19.37 -14.80
C ARG A 275 -6.67 -18.99 -15.49
N VAL A 276 -7.29 -17.87 -15.11
CA VAL A 276 -8.52 -17.39 -15.76
C VAL A 276 -8.31 -17.08 -17.24
N ARG A 277 -7.18 -16.44 -17.59
CA ARG A 277 -6.82 -16.17 -18.99
C ARG A 277 -6.62 -17.45 -19.79
N GLU A 278 -5.92 -18.43 -19.22
CA GLU A 278 -5.69 -19.72 -19.88
C GLU A 278 -6.98 -20.50 -20.06
N SER A 279 -7.85 -20.56 -19.04
CA SER A 279 -9.16 -21.19 -19.17
C SER A 279 -10.02 -20.53 -20.26
N ARG A 280 -9.98 -19.19 -20.39
CA ARG A 280 -10.67 -18.47 -21.46
C ARG A 280 -10.09 -18.79 -22.84
N ARG A 281 -8.76 -18.89 -22.96
CA ARG A 281 -8.08 -19.26 -24.19
C ARG A 281 -8.46 -20.67 -24.66
N LEU A 282 -8.50 -21.63 -23.73
CA LEU A 282 -8.90 -23.02 -24.04
C LEU A 282 -10.39 -23.13 -24.40
N ALA A 283 -11.28 -22.38 -23.73
CA ALA A 283 -12.70 -22.33 -24.08
C ALA A 283 -12.91 -21.79 -25.51
N ALA A 284 -12.22 -20.69 -25.85
CA ALA A 284 -12.27 -20.11 -27.19
C ALA A 284 -11.76 -21.07 -28.27
N ALA A 285 -10.68 -21.83 -27.99
CA ALA A 285 -10.14 -22.81 -28.92
C ALA A 285 -11.09 -23.99 -29.20
N ASN A 286 -11.96 -24.33 -28.23
CA ASN A 286 -12.93 -25.42 -28.35
C ASN A 286 -14.29 -24.97 -28.92
N GLY A 287 -14.43 -23.72 -29.36
CA GLY A 287 -15.71 -23.17 -29.84
C GLY A 287 -16.80 -23.08 -28.76
N VAL A 288 -16.42 -23.17 -27.48
CA VAL A 288 -17.35 -23.01 -26.36
C VAL A 288 -17.43 -21.52 -26.05
N GLU A 289 -18.56 -20.90 -26.38
CA GLU A 289 -18.81 -19.51 -26.00
C GLU A 289 -18.70 -19.37 -24.47
N PRO A 290 -17.85 -18.46 -23.95
CA PRO A 290 -17.69 -18.33 -22.52
C PRO A 290 -19.01 -17.85 -21.92
N ALA A 291 -19.63 -18.67 -21.06
CA ALA A 291 -20.76 -18.26 -20.25
C ALA A 291 -20.39 -16.96 -19.55
N VAL A 292 -21.09 -15.88 -19.91
CA VAL A 292 -20.88 -14.54 -19.36
C VAL A 292 -21.38 -14.58 -17.92
N ASN A 293 -20.53 -15.07 -17.03
CA ASN A 293 -20.80 -15.00 -15.61
C ASN A 293 -20.68 -13.53 -15.22
N ASN A 294 -21.84 -12.90 -15.04
CA ASN A 294 -22.02 -11.59 -14.40
C ASN A 294 -21.51 -11.67 -12.95
N LEU A 295 -20.19 -11.78 -12.76
CA LEU A 295 -19.52 -11.54 -11.49
C LEU A 295 -19.04 -10.09 -11.46
N THR A 296 -19.99 -9.18 -11.33
CA THR A 296 -19.75 -7.84 -10.81
C THR A 296 -20.24 -7.82 -9.36
N ARG A 297 -19.28 -7.78 -8.42
CA ARG A 297 -19.53 -7.38 -7.04
C ARG A 297 -18.31 -6.64 -6.50
#